data_AF-A0A0C2CGP5-F1
#
_entry.id   AF-A0A0C2CGP5-F1
#
_cell.length_a   1.000
_cell.length_b   1.000
_cell.length_c   1.000
_cell.angle_alpha   90.00
_cell.angle_beta   90.00
_cell.angle_gamma   90.00
#
_symmetry.space_group_name_H-M   'P 1'
#
loop_
_entity.id
_entity.type
_entity.pdbx_description
1 polymer ?
#
loop_
_entity_poly.entity_id
_entity_poly.type
_entity_poly.pdbx_seq_one_letter_code
_entity_poly.pdbx_strand_id
1 'polypeptide(L)'
;SESDNGDAKNDDYSGPMLTFKKFLMTQDDDISDSAALAAYNEYKQEYKRRELQRFFDAHKTEEWFRHKYHPDESATVREAHMAEIKKRLEIFNELKAKGCFDDVTLDLQHAREIIRLMDT
;
A
#
# COMPACT_ATOMS: atom_id res chain seq x y z
N SER A 1 7.68 -20.58 40.81
CA SER A 1 9.13 -20.39 40.67
C SER A 1 9.58 -21.22 39.51
N GLU A 2 9.79 -20.59 38.36
CA GLU A 2 10.63 -21.05 37.25
C GLU A 2 10.56 -19.96 36.21
N SER A 3 11.44 -18.98 36.43
CA SER A 3 11.78 -17.91 35.50
C SER A 3 12.48 -18.52 34.30
N ASP A 4 11.75 -18.74 33.22
CA ASP A 4 12.33 -19.02 31.92
C ASP A 4 12.80 -17.69 31.32
N ASN A 5 14.07 -17.40 31.60
CA ASN A 5 14.80 -16.26 31.09
C ASN A 5 15.23 -16.60 29.65
N GLY A 6 14.26 -16.49 28.73
CA GLY A 6 14.54 -16.57 27.29
C GLY A 6 15.37 -15.37 26.88
N ASP A 7 16.66 -15.62 26.65
CA ASP A 7 17.67 -14.76 26.04
C ASP A 7 17.06 -13.73 25.07
N ALA A 8 16.88 -12.51 25.54
CA ALA A 8 16.59 -11.33 24.72
C ALA A 8 17.85 -10.95 23.93
N LYS A 9 18.20 -11.75 22.93
CA LYS A 9 19.28 -11.44 21.99
C LYS A 9 18.85 -10.27 21.10
N ASN A 10 19.27 -9.07 21.52
CA ASN A 10 19.41 -7.84 20.75
C ASN A 10 18.19 -7.40 19.92
N ASP A 11 17.27 -6.71 20.60
CA ASP A 11 16.32 -5.76 20.01
C ASP A 11 17.00 -4.45 19.51
N ASP A 12 18.27 -4.51 19.12
CA ASP A 12 19.04 -3.34 18.65
C ASP A 12 18.64 -2.89 17.22
N TYR A 13 17.76 -3.65 16.57
CA TYR A 13 17.25 -3.36 15.22
C TYR A 13 15.85 -2.72 15.24
N SER A 14 15.48 -2.02 16.31
CA SER A 14 14.24 -1.22 16.37
C SER A 14 14.35 0.08 15.58
N GLY A 15 15.56 0.64 15.47
CA GLY A 15 15.86 1.89 14.78
C GLY A 15 16.00 1.78 13.25
N PRO A 16 16.40 2.89 12.59
CA PRO A 16 16.64 2.89 11.15
C PRO A 16 17.74 1.91 10.77
N MET A 17 17.63 1.34 9.57
CA MET A 17 18.59 0.41 8.99
C MET A 17 20.04 0.90 9.18
N LEU A 18 20.89 0.04 9.75
CA LEU A 18 22.30 0.34 9.94
C LEU A 18 22.99 0.44 8.59
N THR A 19 23.88 1.43 8.45
CA THR A 19 24.82 1.49 7.33
C THR A 19 25.88 0.40 7.50
N PHE A 20 26.56 0.01 6.41
CA PHE A 20 27.60 -1.03 6.47
C PHE A 20 28.68 -0.72 7.51
N LYS A 21 29.12 0.55 7.61
CA LYS A 21 30.09 0.99 8.62
C LYS A 21 29.58 0.77 10.06
N LYS A 22 28.33 1.15 10.34
CA LYS A 22 27.73 0.98 11.68
C LYS A 22 27.50 -0.49 12.00
N PHE A 23 27.11 -1.29 11.00
CA PHE A 23 26.96 -2.74 11.14
C PHE A 23 28.30 -3.44 11.45
N LEU A 24 29.39 -3.04 10.78
CA LEU A 24 30.72 -3.58 11.06
C LEU A 24 31.19 -3.29 12.49
N MET A 25 30.84 -2.13 13.05
CA MET A 25 31.17 -1.78 14.45
C MET A 25 30.51 -2.69 15.47
N THR A 26 29.52 -3.50 15.08
CA THR A 26 28.87 -4.49 15.95
C THR A 26 29.37 -5.92 15.72
N GLN A 27 30.32 -6.13 14.80
CA GLN A 27 30.92 -7.43 14.52
C GLN A 27 32.25 -7.57 15.28
N ASP A 28 32.71 -8.81 15.44
CA ASP A 28 34.02 -9.09 16.03
C ASP A 28 35.17 -8.58 15.14
N ASP A 29 36.27 -8.13 15.76
CA ASP A 29 37.41 -7.52 15.07
C ASP A 29 38.15 -8.50 14.13
N ASP A 30 37.94 -9.81 14.29
CA ASP A 30 38.54 -10.88 13.47
C ASP A 30 37.66 -11.33 12.30
N ILE A 31 36.52 -10.66 12.07
CA ILE A 31 35.64 -10.97 10.93
C ILE A 31 36.36 -10.75 9.59
N SER A 32 36.23 -11.72 8.68
CA SER A 32 36.76 -11.58 7.33
C SER A 32 35.87 -10.70 6.46
N ASP A 33 36.45 -10.04 5.46
CA ASP A 33 35.71 -9.20 4.51
C ASP A 33 34.54 -9.94 3.84
N SER A 34 34.73 -11.21 3.49
CA SER A 34 33.70 -12.03 2.85
C SER A 34 32.56 -12.38 3.80
N ALA A 35 32.88 -12.72 5.05
CA ALA A 35 31.89 -13.00 6.10
C ALA A 35 31.11 -11.72 6.45
N ALA A 36 31.79 -10.59 6.59
CA ALA A 36 31.16 -9.30 6.86
C ALA A 36 30.17 -8.88 5.76
N LEU A 37 30.54 -9.07 4.50
CA LEU A 37 29.66 -8.76 3.38
C LEU A 37 28.44 -9.67 3.33
N ALA A 38 28.63 -10.98 3.58
CA ALA A 38 27.53 -11.94 3.64
C ALA A 38 26.56 -11.61 4.78
N ALA A 39 27.08 -11.39 5.99
CA ALA A 39 26.31 -11.04 7.18
C ALA A 39 25.55 -9.72 6.99
N TYR A 40 26.18 -8.70 6.38
CA TYR A 40 25.48 -7.46 6.09
C TYR A 40 24.35 -7.68 5.08
N ASN A 41 24.56 -8.47 4.02
CA ASN A 41 23.50 -8.77 3.05
C ASN A 41 22.31 -9.48 3.70
N GLU A 42 22.56 -10.45 4.56
CA GLU A 42 21.54 -11.13 5.36
C GLU A 42 20.81 -10.14 6.28
N TYR A 43 21.55 -9.32 7.01
CA TYR A 43 20.99 -8.24 7.84
C TYR A 43 20.05 -7.33 7.05
N LYS A 44 20.43 -6.91 5.83
CA LYS A 44 19.58 -6.06 4.99
C LYS A 44 18.26 -6.75 4.62
N GLN A 45 18.29 -8.05 4.33
CA GLN A 45 17.09 -8.81 3.98
C GLN A 45 16.18 -8.97 5.20
N GLU A 46 16.77 -9.34 6.33
CA GLU A 46 16.04 -9.52 7.59
C GLU A 46 15.44 -8.21 8.10
N TYR A 47 16.16 -7.10 7.99
CA TYR A 47 15.65 -5.77 8.34
C TYR A 47 14.41 -5.43 7.51
N LYS A 48 14.45 -5.60 6.18
CA LYS A 48 13.29 -5.35 5.31
C LYS A 48 12.10 -6.25 5.65
N ARG A 49 12.36 -7.52 5.97
CA ARG A 49 11.32 -8.46 6.41
C ARG A 49 10.65 -8.00 7.70
N ARG A 50 11.43 -7.57 8.70
CA ARG A 50 10.92 -7.02 9.97
C ARG A 50 10.16 -5.72 9.77
N GLU A 51 10.66 -4.82 8.93
CA GLU A 51 9.99 -3.56 8.59
C GLU A 51 8.60 -3.82 7.97
N LEU A 52 8.52 -4.74 7.00
CA LEU A 52 7.25 -5.17 6.41
C LEU A 52 6.31 -5.79 7.45
N GLN A 53 6.82 -6.65 8.33
CA GLN A 53 6.02 -7.25 9.39
C GLN A 53 5.45 -6.19 10.35
N ARG A 54 6.28 -5.22 10.77
CA ARG A 54 5.84 -4.11 11.63
C ARG A 54 4.77 -3.26 10.95
N PHE A 55 4.97 -2.92 9.67
CA PHE A 55 3.99 -2.19 8.89
C PHE A 55 2.66 -2.95 8.79
N PHE A 56 2.73 -4.26 8.52
CA PHE A 56 1.53 -5.10 8.48
C PHE A 56 0.83 -5.14 9.84
N ASP A 57 1.54 -5.41 10.94
CA ASP A 57 0.93 -5.49 12.26
C ASP A 57 0.33 -4.18 12.74
N ALA A 58 0.95 -3.05 12.38
CA ALA A 58 0.43 -1.72 12.68
C ALA A 58 -0.88 -1.41 11.94
N HIS A 59 -1.03 -1.87 10.69
CA HIS A 59 -2.13 -1.45 9.82
C HIS A 59 -3.15 -2.55 9.46
N LYS A 60 -2.92 -3.82 9.81
CA LYS A 60 -3.77 -4.96 9.40
C LYS A 60 -5.25 -4.84 9.77
N THR A 61 -5.58 -4.08 10.82
CA THR A 61 -6.96 -3.85 11.27
C THR A 61 -7.57 -2.58 10.66
N GLU A 62 -6.76 -1.70 10.08
CA GLU A 62 -7.23 -0.47 9.46
C GLU A 62 -8.02 -0.77 8.20
N GLU A 63 -9.15 -0.07 8.06
CA GLU A 63 -10.13 -0.30 7.00
C GLU A 63 -9.54 -0.10 5.61
N TRP A 64 -8.77 0.97 5.38
CA TRP A 64 -8.13 1.23 4.08
C TRP A 64 -7.14 0.11 3.69
N PHE A 65 -6.46 -0.50 4.66
CA PHE A 65 -5.50 -1.58 4.43
C PHE A 65 -6.24 -2.87 4.06
N ARG A 66 -7.29 -3.19 4.81
CA ARG A 66 -8.16 -4.35 4.54
C ARG A 66 -8.86 -4.26 3.19
N HIS A 67 -9.43 -3.10 2.85
CA HIS A 67 -10.03 -2.89 1.53
C HIS A 67 -9.04 -3.07 0.37
N LYS A 68 -7.75 -2.87 0.61
CA LYS A 68 -6.72 -3.03 -0.41
C LYS A 68 -6.14 -4.44 -0.48
N TYR A 69 -5.99 -5.13 0.66
CA TYR A 69 -5.20 -6.37 0.75
C TYR A 69 -5.95 -7.58 1.35
N HIS A 70 -7.05 -7.38 2.10
CA HIS A 70 -7.82 -8.49 2.64
C HIS A 70 -8.61 -9.19 1.51
N PRO A 71 -8.51 -10.52 1.34
CA PRO A 71 -9.11 -11.21 0.19
C PRO A 71 -10.60 -10.93 0.02
N ASP A 72 -11.36 -11.07 1.10
CA ASP A 72 -12.83 -10.94 1.04
C ASP A 72 -13.25 -9.48 0.84
N GLU A 73 -12.73 -8.56 1.66
CA GLU A 73 -13.13 -7.16 1.61
C GLU A 73 -12.66 -6.45 0.34
N SER A 74 -11.43 -6.73 -0.12
CA SER A 74 -10.96 -6.20 -1.40
C SER A 74 -11.80 -6.71 -2.56
N ALA A 75 -12.33 -7.95 -2.47
CA ALA A 75 -13.26 -8.47 -3.45
C ALA A 75 -14.61 -7.75 -3.42
N THR A 76 -15.20 -7.58 -2.24
CA THR A 76 -16.45 -6.84 -2.07
C THR A 76 -16.34 -5.41 -2.57
N VAL A 77 -15.26 -4.69 -2.24
CA VAL A 77 -15.03 -3.31 -2.72
C VAL A 77 -14.90 -3.25 -4.23
N ARG A 78 -14.16 -4.19 -4.83
CA ARG A 78 -13.99 -4.26 -6.28
C ARG A 78 -15.31 -4.51 -7.00
N GLU A 79 -16.14 -5.40 -6.45
CA GLU A 79 -17.47 -5.70 -6.99
C GLU A 79 -18.40 -4.49 -6.86
N ALA A 80 -18.43 -3.83 -5.71
CA ALA A 80 -19.20 -2.60 -5.50
C ALA A 80 -18.76 -1.48 -6.46
N HIS A 81 -17.44 -1.29 -6.64
CA HIS A 81 -16.90 -0.33 -7.59
C HIS A 81 -17.26 -0.67 -9.04
N MET A 82 -17.21 -1.96 -9.42
CA MET A 82 -17.63 -2.40 -10.74
C MET A 82 -19.13 -2.21 -10.98
N ALA A 83 -19.97 -2.43 -9.96
CA ALA A 83 -21.40 -2.17 -10.03
C ALA A 83 -21.69 -0.67 -10.23
N GLU A 84 -20.98 0.20 -9.51
CA GLU A 84 -21.09 1.65 -9.66
C GLU A 84 -20.66 2.11 -11.07
N ILE A 85 -19.56 1.58 -11.60
CA ILE A 85 -19.13 1.85 -12.98
C ILE A 85 -20.20 1.43 -13.98
N LYS A 86 -20.77 0.22 -13.82
CA LYS A 86 -21.83 -0.27 -14.71
C LYS A 86 -23.06 0.63 -14.66
N LYS A 87 -23.48 1.06 -13.47
CA LYS A 87 -24.58 2.01 -13.31
C LYS A 87 -24.31 3.34 -14.00
N ARG A 88 -23.11 3.90 -13.86
CA ARG A 88 -22.72 5.13 -14.57
C ARG A 88 -22.72 4.96 -16.08
N LEU A 89 -22.28 3.80 -16.56
CA LEU A 89 -22.32 3.45 -17.98
C LEU A 89 -23.77 3.33 -18.49
N GLU A 90 -24.66 2.73 -17.71
CA GLU A 90 -26.09 2.65 -18.03
C GLU A 90 -26.70 4.05 -18.17
N ILE A 91 -26.48 4.94 -17.18
CA ILE A 91 -26.93 6.34 -17.23
C ILE A 91 -26.37 7.06 -18.46
N PHE A 92 -25.07 6.90 -18.74
CA PHE A 92 -24.45 7.49 -19.92
C PHE A 92 -25.12 7.02 -21.22
N ASN A 93 -25.38 5.72 -21.35
CA ASN A 93 -26.06 5.15 -22.51
C ASN A 93 -27.51 5.66 -22.64
N GLU A 94 -28.21 5.85 -21.53
CA GLU A 94 -29.56 6.45 -21.54
C GLU A 94 -29.54 7.91 -21.99
N LEU A 95 -28.63 8.73 -21.46
CA LEU A 95 -28.45 10.12 -21.88
C LEU A 95 -28.11 10.20 -23.37
N LYS A 96 -27.27 9.27 -23.85
CA LYS A 96 -26.93 9.16 -25.27
C LYS A 96 -28.14 8.78 -26.12
N ALA A 97 -28.93 7.80 -25.70
CA ALA A 97 -30.12 7.38 -26.44
C ALA A 97 -31.20 8.47 -26.49
N LYS A 98 -31.25 9.36 -25.49
CA LYS A 98 -32.15 10.52 -25.43
C LYS A 98 -31.66 11.70 -26.28
N GLY A 99 -30.49 11.61 -26.91
CA GLY A 99 -29.90 12.71 -27.69
C GLY A 99 -29.39 13.87 -26.82
N CYS A 100 -29.18 13.65 -25.51
CA CYS A 100 -28.75 14.72 -24.59
C CYS A 100 -27.36 15.30 -24.92
N PHE A 101 -26.60 14.62 -25.79
CA PHE A 101 -25.27 15.06 -26.24
C PHE A 101 -25.27 15.69 -27.63
N ASP A 102 -26.40 15.70 -28.36
CA ASP A 102 -26.43 16.03 -29.79
C ASP A 102 -26.14 17.51 -30.07
N ASP A 103 -26.57 18.41 -29.18
CA ASP A 103 -26.38 19.86 -29.28
C ASP A 103 -25.33 20.41 -28.31
N VAL A 104 -24.51 19.54 -27.70
CA VAL A 104 -23.50 19.96 -26.70
C VAL A 104 -22.12 20.03 -27.33
N THR A 105 -21.52 21.22 -27.37
CA THR A 105 -20.12 21.41 -27.77
C THR A 105 -19.24 21.57 -26.53
N LEU A 106 -18.14 20.81 -26.46
CA LEU A 106 -17.20 20.86 -25.35
C LEU A 106 -16.23 22.03 -25.48
N ASP A 107 -16.71 23.24 -25.19
CA ASP A 107 -15.90 24.44 -25.11
C ASP A 107 -16.30 25.35 -23.93
N LEU A 108 -15.51 26.40 -23.71
CA LEU A 108 -15.71 27.34 -22.61
C LEU A 108 -16.93 28.25 -22.80
N GLN A 109 -17.40 28.47 -24.02
CA GLN A 109 -18.55 29.32 -24.32
C GLN A 109 -19.86 28.61 -23.91
N HIS A 110 -19.88 27.28 -24.04
CA HIS A 110 -21.02 26.42 -23.70
C HIS A 110 -20.93 25.82 -22.28
N ALA A 111 -20.04 26.33 -21.41
CA ALA A 111 -19.82 25.77 -20.06
C ALA A 111 -21.09 25.64 -19.20
N ARG A 112 -22.06 26.56 -19.34
CA ARG A 112 -23.35 26.49 -18.62
C ARG A 112 -24.19 25.29 -19.04
N GLU A 113 -24.16 24.92 -20.32
CA GLU A 113 -24.90 23.79 -20.86
C GLU A 113 -24.26 22.47 -20.44
N ILE A 114 -22.92 22.41 -20.41
CA ILE A 114 -22.16 21.27 -19.88
C ILE A 114 -22.47 21.04 -18.40
N ILE A 115 -22.46 22.09 -17.57
CA ILE A 115 -22.80 21.96 -16.14
C ILE A 115 -24.23 21.45 -15.97
N ARG A 116 -25.19 22.03 -16.70
CA ARG A 116 -26.59 21.59 -16.64
C ARG A 116 -26.74 20.11 -17.04
N LEU A 117 -25.97 19.65 -18.02
CA LEU A 117 -25.94 18.25 -18.44
C LEU A 117 -25.37 17.34 -17.35
N MET A 118 -24.30 17.75 -16.66
CA MET A 118 -23.68 16.98 -15.57
C MET A 118 -24.55 16.89 -14.31
N ASP A 119 -25.47 17.83 -14.12
CA ASP A 119 -26.42 17.85 -13.00
C ASP A 119 -27.69 16.99 -13.26
N THR A 120 -27.92 16.56 -14.51
CA THR A 120 -29.08 15.73 -14.93
C THR A 120 -28.91 14.26 -14.59
#